data_AF-A0A699GS27-F1
#
_entry.id   AF-A0A699GS27-F1
#
_cell.length_a   1.000
_cell.length_b   1.000
_cell.length_c   1.000
_cell.angle_alpha   90.00
_cell.angle_beta   90.00
_cell.angle_gamma   90.00
#
_symmetry.space_group_name_H-M   'P 1'
#
loop_
_entity.id
_entity.type
_entity.pdbx_description
1 polymer ?
#
loop_
_entity_poly.entity_id
_entity_poly.type
_entity_poly.pdbx_seq_one_letter_code
_entity_poly.pdbx_strand_id
1 'polypeptide(L)'
;MDECLVHSLKFGNVNLRDGREVHKVVHDNLVRANSKYKQDADQKRRQVDFEIGDCVWVVLTKDHFLVGEYTKLSAKNIGPLEIVEKVNYNAYLLKLPSHIRCSDVFNMKHLLPYHGDLSDDDLVGNSRMNFVYPGGMMQA
;
A
#
# COMPACT_ATOMS: atom_id res chain seq x y z
N MET A 1 -11.30 17.46 -16.06
CA MET A 1 -10.90 16.67 -17.24
C MET A 1 -9.40 16.84 -17.36
N ASP A 2 -8.68 15.91 -16.75
CA ASP A 2 -7.23 15.96 -16.55
C ASP A 2 -6.48 15.61 -17.83
N GLU A 3 -6.02 16.63 -18.55
CA GLU A 3 -4.93 16.45 -19.51
C GLU A 3 -3.62 16.32 -18.73
N CYS A 4 -3.26 15.10 -18.34
CA CYS A 4 -1.89 14.77 -17.98
C CYS A 4 -1.02 14.94 -19.23
N LEU A 5 -0.53 16.16 -19.42
CA LEU A 5 0.50 16.51 -20.38
C LEU A 5 1.69 15.59 -20.12
N VAL A 6 1.85 14.57 -20.96
CA VAL A 6 3.11 13.87 -21.17
C VAL A 6 4.15 14.93 -21.50
N HIS A 7 4.84 15.40 -20.45
CA HIS A 7 5.78 16.49 -20.55
C HIS A 7 6.85 16.04 -21.54
N SER A 8 6.79 16.59 -22.76
CA SER A 8 7.74 16.33 -23.83
C SER A 8 9.14 16.44 -23.25
N LEU A 9 9.90 15.35 -23.30
CA LEU A 9 11.34 15.41 -23.18
C LEU A 9 11.81 16.22 -24.39
N LYS A 10 11.83 17.55 -24.27
CA LYS A 10 12.58 18.39 -25.19
C LYS A 10 14.05 18.13 -24.88
N PHE A 11 14.58 17.11 -25.54
CA PHE A 11 16.01 16.97 -25.72
C PHE A 11 16.44 18.21 -26.50
N GLY A 12 16.85 19.26 -25.78
CA GLY A 12 17.62 20.33 -26.39
C GLY A 12 18.80 19.68 -27.11
N ASN A 13 19.08 20.08 -28.34
CA ASN A 13 20.18 19.52 -29.13
C ASN A 13 21.50 19.66 -28.36
N VAL A 14 21.90 18.62 -27.62
CA VAL A 14 23.18 18.62 -26.88
C VAL A 14 24.25 18.06 -27.82
N ASN A 15 25.04 18.96 -28.41
CA ASN A 15 26.17 18.60 -29.26
C ASN A 15 27.36 18.20 -28.37
N LEU A 16 27.42 16.92 -27.99
CA LEU A 16 28.38 16.39 -27.01
C LEU A 16 29.54 15.69 -27.74
N ARG A 17 30.72 16.28 -27.67
CA ARG A 17 31.96 15.78 -28.33
C ARG A 17 32.87 14.97 -27.39
N ASP A 18 32.59 14.96 -26.07
CA ASP A 18 33.35 14.21 -25.05
C ASP A 18 32.45 13.16 -24.37
N GLY A 19 32.90 11.91 -24.32
CA GLY A 19 32.16 10.78 -23.73
C GLY A 19 31.88 10.93 -22.23
N ARG A 20 32.71 11.67 -21.48
CA ARG A 20 32.44 11.96 -20.06
C ARG A 20 31.22 12.87 -19.88
N GLU A 21 31.06 13.83 -20.79
CA GLU A 21 29.93 14.76 -20.76
C GLU A 21 28.63 14.05 -21.16
N VAL A 22 28.70 13.11 -22.11
CA VAL A 22 27.56 12.24 -22.45
C VAL A 22 27.10 11.42 -21.24
N HIS A 23 28.03 10.78 -20.54
CA HIS A 23 27.70 10.00 -19.34
C HIS A 23 27.04 10.85 -18.26
N LYS A 24 27.57 12.05 -18.02
CA LYS A 24 27.01 12.98 -17.03
C LYS A 24 25.59 13.41 -17.39
N VAL A 25 25.35 13.80 -18.64
CA VAL A 25 24.03 14.22 -19.11
C VAL A 25 23.01 13.09 -19.00
N VAL A 26 23.38 11.86 -19.38
CA VAL A 26 22.48 10.69 -19.26
C VAL A 26 22.18 10.40 -17.79
N HIS A 27 23.18 10.41 -16.93
CA HIS A 27 23.01 10.20 -15.50
C HIS A 27 22.08 11.24 -14.87
N ASP A 28 22.31 12.53 -15.14
CA ASP A 28 21.51 13.62 -14.58
C ASP A 28 20.05 13.55 -15.06
N ASN A 29 19.84 13.17 -16.32
CA ASN A 29 18.49 12.94 -16.86
C ASN A 29 17.79 11.76 -16.17
N LEU A 30 18.51 10.66 -15.92
CA LEU A 30 17.97 9.51 -15.22
C LEU A 30 17.58 9.86 -13.77
N VAL A 31 18.47 10.56 -13.05
CA VAL A 31 18.21 11.01 -11.68
C VAL A 31 16.99 11.93 -11.64
N ARG A 32 16.88 12.87 -12.58
CA ARG A 32 15.73 13.79 -12.69
C ARG A 32 14.43 13.03 -12.95
N ALA A 33 14.45 12.10 -13.90
CA ALA A 33 13.28 11.29 -14.25
C ALA A 33 12.82 10.43 -13.06
N ASN A 34 13.75 9.75 -12.39
CA ASN A 34 13.47 8.95 -11.19
C ASN A 34 12.92 9.79 -10.05
N SER A 35 13.48 10.98 -9.81
CA SER A 35 13.03 11.89 -8.77
C SER A 35 11.59 12.35 -9.01
N LYS A 36 11.26 12.70 -10.26
CA LYS A 36 9.89 13.05 -10.66
C LYS A 36 8.93 11.88 -10.47
N TYR A 37 9.30 10.69 -10.95
CA TYR A 37 8.49 9.48 -10.79
C TYR A 37 8.23 9.17 -9.31
N LYS A 38 9.25 9.31 -8.45
CA LYS A 38 9.12 9.13 -7.01
C LYS A 38 8.12 10.12 -6.41
N GLN A 39 8.24 11.42 -6.72
CA GLN A 39 7.31 12.45 -6.23
C GLN A 39 5.86 12.16 -6.64
N ASP A 40 5.63 11.86 -7.91
CA ASP A 40 4.30 11.56 -8.44
C ASP A 40 3.71 10.27 -7.81
N ALA A 41 4.55 9.27 -7.57
CA ALA A 41 4.15 8.02 -6.93
C ALA A 41 3.83 8.23 -5.44
N ASP A 42 4.70 8.94 -4.71
CA ASP A 42 4.54 9.19 -3.28
C ASP A 42 3.31 10.06 -2.99
N GLN A 43 2.97 11.01 -3.88
CA GLN A 43 1.72 11.80 -3.77
C GLN A 43 0.46 10.94 -3.81
N LYS A 44 0.48 9.81 -4.54
CA LYS A 44 -0.67 8.90 -4.68
C LYS A 44 -0.72 7.83 -3.59
N ARG A 45 0.35 7.67 -2.80
CA ARG A 45 0.38 6.69 -1.70
C ARG A 45 -0.38 7.25 -0.51
N ARG A 46 -1.35 6.48 0.00
CA ARG A 46 -1.99 6.77 1.27
C ARG A 46 -1.03 6.39 2.39
N GLN A 47 -0.71 7.34 3.28
CA GLN A 47 -0.03 7.04 4.53
C GLN A 47 -1.09 6.55 5.52
N VAL A 48 -1.13 5.24 5.73
CA VAL A 48 -1.91 4.62 6.80
C VAL A 48 -0.90 3.90 7.67
N ASP A 49 -0.46 4.56 8.73
CA ASP A 49 0.40 3.93 9.72
C ASP A 49 -0.46 3.30 10.82
N PHE A 50 0.05 2.20 11.37
CA PHE A 50 -0.54 1.53 12.52
C PHE A 50 0.47 1.52 13.66
N GLU A 51 -0.03 1.50 14.88
CA GLU A 51 0.76 1.39 16.10
C GLU A 51 0.68 -0.02 16.70
N ILE A 52 1.61 -0.32 17.61
CA ILE A 52 1.59 -1.58 18.36
C ILE A 52 0.37 -1.55 19.29
N GLY A 53 -0.42 -2.61 19.29
CA GLY A 53 -1.69 -2.71 20.01
C GLY A 53 -2.93 -2.36 19.18
N ASP A 54 -2.77 -1.78 17.99
CA ASP A 54 -3.90 -1.54 17.09
C ASP A 54 -4.49 -2.87 16.61
N CYS A 55 -5.83 -2.92 16.57
CA CYS A 55 -6.56 -4.01 15.94
C CYS A 55 -6.71 -3.74 14.44
N VAL A 56 -6.42 -4.74 13.62
CA VAL A 56 -6.54 -4.64 12.15
C VAL A 56 -7.18 -5.88 11.56
N TRP A 57 -7.96 -5.70 10.49
CA TRP A 57 -8.36 -6.80 9.62
C TRP A 57 -7.24 -7.11 8.64
N VAL A 58 -7.01 -8.40 8.37
CA VAL A 58 -5.99 -8.85 7.43
C VAL A 58 -6.62 -9.39 6.17
N VAL A 59 -6.21 -8.86 5.02
CA VAL A 59 -6.59 -9.34 3.69
C VAL A 59 -5.59 -10.39 3.23
N LEU A 60 -6.03 -11.65 3.13
CA LEU A 60 -5.27 -12.75 2.59
C LEU A 60 -5.26 -12.74 1.06
N THR A 61 -4.07 -12.79 0.48
CA THR A 61 -3.86 -13.05 -0.95
C THR A 61 -3.58 -14.53 -1.19
N LYS A 62 -3.64 -14.95 -2.46
CA LYS A 62 -3.35 -16.33 -2.87
C LYS A 62 -1.97 -16.81 -2.40
N ASP A 63 -0.99 -15.93 -2.34
CA ASP A 63 0.39 -16.23 -1.93
C ASP A 63 0.54 -16.58 -0.44
N HIS A 64 -0.46 -16.25 0.40
CA HIS A 64 -0.41 -16.59 1.82
C HIS A 64 -0.93 -18.01 2.12
N PHE A 65 -1.63 -18.63 1.18
CA PHE A 65 -2.13 -20.00 1.32
C PHE A 65 -1.09 -21.00 0.82
N LEU A 66 -1.03 -22.17 1.45
CA LEU A 66 -0.28 -23.28 0.88
C LEU A 66 -0.88 -23.70 -0.46
N VAL A 67 -0.03 -24.22 -1.34
CA VAL A 67 -0.44 -24.69 -2.66
C VAL A 67 -1.51 -25.78 -2.49
N GLY A 68 -2.73 -25.50 -2.97
CA GLY A 68 -3.88 -26.41 -2.87
C GLY A 68 -4.89 -26.07 -1.77
N GLU A 69 -4.57 -25.19 -0.81
CA GLU A 69 -5.53 -24.75 0.23
C GLU A 69 -6.40 -23.57 -0.21
N TYR A 70 -5.93 -22.77 -1.19
CA TYR A 70 -6.70 -21.65 -1.72
C TYR A 70 -7.89 -22.15 -2.55
N THR A 71 -9.10 -21.95 -2.03
CA THR A 71 -10.35 -22.14 -2.77
C THR A 71 -10.97 -20.78 -3.13
N LYS A 72 -11.69 -20.69 -4.25
CA LYS A 72 -12.33 -19.43 -4.69
C LYS A 72 -13.34 -18.86 -3.67
N LEU A 73 -13.83 -19.72 -2.77
CA LEU A 73 -14.78 -19.40 -1.70
C LEU A 73 -14.13 -19.29 -0.31
N SER A 74 -12.80 -19.40 -0.21
CA SER A 74 -12.10 -19.19 1.05
C SER A 74 -12.31 -17.76 1.58
N ALA A 75 -12.41 -17.63 2.89
CA ALA A 75 -12.49 -16.32 3.54
C ALA A 75 -11.23 -15.53 3.21
N LYS A 76 -11.42 -14.37 2.57
CA LYS A 76 -10.31 -13.51 2.13
C LYS A 76 -9.82 -12.58 3.21
N ASN A 77 -10.57 -12.42 4.30
CA ASN A 77 -10.22 -11.54 5.40
C ASN A 77 -10.24 -12.34 6.72
N ILE A 78 -9.20 -12.15 7.53
CA ILE A 78 -9.14 -12.64 8.92
C ILE A 78 -9.49 -11.48 9.85
N GLY A 79 -10.13 -11.82 10.98
CA GLY A 79 -10.64 -10.97 12.06
C GLY A 79 -9.73 -9.83 12.55
N PRO A 80 -10.19 -9.04 13.54
CA PRO A 80 -9.32 -8.10 14.22
C PRO A 80 -8.17 -8.86 14.87
N LEU A 81 -6.97 -8.62 14.35
CA LEU A 81 -5.71 -9.11 14.87
C LEU A 81 -4.93 -7.94 15.44
N GLU A 82 -4.31 -8.16 16.58
CA GLU A 82 -3.48 -7.16 17.26
C GLU A 82 -2.10 -7.10 16.61
N ILE A 83 -1.64 -5.87 16.35
CA ILE A 83 -0.25 -5.62 15.94
C ILE A 83 0.66 -5.77 17.15
N VAL A 84 1.57 -6.72 17.06
CA VAL A 84 2.57 -7.03 18.10
C VAL A 84 3.82 -6.18 17.91
N GLU A 85 4.24 -5.97 16.67
CA GLU A 85 5.50 -5.29 16.36
C GLU A 85 5.47 -4.64 14.97
N LYS A 86 6.15 -3.48 14.83
CA LYS A 86 6.44 -2.86 13.54
C LYS A 86 7.82 -3.32 13.05
N VAL A 87 7.83 -4.39 12.24
CA VAL A 87 9.07 -4.98 11.68
C VAL A 87 9.76 -4.01 10.72
N ASN A 88 8.97 -3.32 9.88
CA ASN A 88 9.43 -2.29 8.95
C ASN A 88 8.37 -1.20 8.78
N TYR A 89 8.72 -0.09 8.11
CA TYR A 89 7.74 0.97 7.77
C TYR A 89 6.46 0.43 7.10
N ASN A 90 6.58 -0.62 6.28
CA ASN A 90 5.47 -1.22 5.52
C ASN A 90 5.15 -2.65 5.95
N ALA A 91 5.69 -3.15 7.06
CA ALA A 91 5.48 -4.54 7.49
C ALA A 91 5.30 -4.64 9.00
N TYR A 92 4.24 -5.34 9.40
CA TYR A 92 3.81 -5.47 10.78
C TYR A 92 3.68 -6.95 11.14
N LEU A 93 4.09 -7.30 12.36
CA LEU A 93 3.90 -8.61 12.95
C LEU A 93 2.55 -8.63 13.67
N LEU A 94 1.74 -9.63 13.38
CA LEU A 94 0.41 -9.79 13.96
C LEU A 94 0.32 -11.03 14.83
N LYS A 95 -0.53 -10.96 15.85
CA LYS A 95 -0.80 -12.10 16.73
C LYS A 95 -1.74 -13.11 16.06
N LEU A 96 -1.21 -13.96 15.19
CA LEU A 96 -2.02 -14.95 14.48
C LEU A 96 -2.42 -16.13 15.37
N PRO A 97 -3.68 -16.59 15.28
CA PRO A 97 -4.09 -17.85 15.88
C PRO A 97 -3.32 -19.04 15.30
N SER A 98 -3.02 -20.04 16.14
CA SER A 98 -2.24 -21.23 15.76
C SER A 98 -2.88 -22.12 14.69
N HIS A 99 -4.18 -21.97 14.41
CA HIS A 99 -4.88 -22.70 13.35
C HIS A 99 -4.64 -22.12 11.95
N ILE A 100 -4.11 -20.90 11.85
CA ILE A 100 -3.83 -20.24 10.57
C ILE A 100 -2.40 -20.58 10.16
N ARG A 101 -2.26 -21.26 9.02
CA ARG A 101 -0.96 -21.73 8.51
C ARG A 101 -0.33 -20.73 7.54
N CYS A 102 -0.20 -19.47 7.96
CA CYS A 102 0.38 -18.40 7.16
C CYS A 102 1.49 -17.68 7.94
N SER A 103 2.31 -16.91 7.25
CA SER A 103 3.25 -15.97 7.90
C SER A 103 2.47 -14.98 8.76
N ASP A 104 3.02 -14.66 9.92
CA ASP A 104 2.55 -13.70 10.91
C ASP A 104 2.97 -12.25 10.59
N VAL A 105 3.90 -12.07 9.65
CA VAL A 105 4.30 -10.76 9.13
C VAL A 105 3.49 -10.39 7.89
N PHE A 106 2.82 -9.24 7.92
CA PHE A 106 1.98 -8.72 6.84
C PHE A 106 2.42 -7.34 6.36
N ASN A 107 2.27 -7.10 5.06
CA ASN A 107 2.49 -5.79 4.48
C ASN A 107 1.32 -4.85 4.80
N MET A 108 1.58 -3.56 5.03
CA MET A 108 0.55 -2.53 5.33
C MET A 108 -0.59 -2.53 4.30
N LYS A 109 -0.29 -2.82 3.02
CA LYS A 109 -1.30 -2.87 1.95
C LYS A 109 -2.36 -3.97 2.13
N HIS A 110 -2.10 -4.93 3.02
CA HIS A 110 -2.97 -6.04 3.37
C HIS A 110 -3.66 -5.84 4.72
N LEU A 111 -3.47 -4.68 5.36
CA LEU A 111 -4.08 -4.35 6.64
C LEU A 111 -5.18 -3.32 6.44
N LEU A 112 -6.27 -3.48 7.16
CA LEU A 112 -7.37 -2.52 7.22
C LEU A 112 -7.62 -2.17 8.69
N PRO A 113 -7.77 -0.89 9.05
CA PRO A 113 -8.04 -0.50 10.43
C PRO A 113 -9.35 -1.11 10.93
N TYR A 114 -9.30 -1.74 12.11
CA TYR A 114 -10.49 -2.17 12.83
C TYR A 114 -11.05 -0.97 13.59
N HIS A 115 -12.24 -0.51 13.19
CA HIS A 115 -13.01 0.42 13.99
C HIS A 115 -14.00 -0.45 14.76
N GLY A 116 -13.79 -0.61 16.07
CA GLY A 116 -14.76 -1.30 16.91
C GLY A 116 -16.13 -0.62 16.82
N ASP A 117 -17.18 -1.34 17.21
CA ASP A 117 -18.50 -0.74 17.39
C ASP A 117 -18.40 0.26 18.55
N LEU A 118 -18.07 1.52 18.22
CA LEU A 118 -18.13 2.65 19.14
C LEU A 118 -19.58 2.70 19.64
N SER A 119 -19.77 2.45 20.94
CA SER A 119 -21.01 2.87 21.61
C SER A 119 -21.19 4.37 21.38
N ASP A 120 -22.42 4.80 21.10
CA ASP A 120 -22.85 6.08 20.49
C ASP A 120 -22.35 7.40 21.13
N ASP A 121 -21.45 7.40 22.12
CA ASP A 121 -21.03 8.60 22.87
C ASP A 121 -19.76 9.32 22.35
N ASP A 122 -18.97 8.75 21.43
CA ASP A 122 -17.65 9.33 21.04
C ASP A 122 -17.54 9.82 19.58
N LEU A 123 -18.66 10.06 18.88
CA LEU A 123 -18.63 10.60 17.51
C LEU A 123 -18.35 12.11 17.45
N VAL A 124 -17.15 12.54 17.86
CA VAL A 124 -16.59 13.84 17.49
C VAL A 124 -15.23 13.66 16.83
N GLY A 125 -15.25 13.76 15.50
CA GLY A 125 -14.13 14.34 14.75
C GLY A 125 -13.12 13.37 14.14
N ASN A 126 -13.45 12.74 13.01
CA ASN A 126 -12.83 13.10 11.73
C ASN A 126 -13.37 12.29 10.55
N SER A 127 -14.21 12.96 9.76
CA SER A 127 -14.11 13.05 8.29
C SER A 127 -13.45 11.88 7.52
N ARG A 128 -14.32 11.01 6.97
CA ARG A 128 -14.27 10.51 5.58
C ARG A 128 -13.05 9.68 5.18
N MET A 129 -13.00 8.42 5.58
CA MET A 129 -12.16 7.41 4.92
C MET A 129 -13.00 6.61 3.92
N ASN A 130 -12.88 6.95 2.63
CA ASN A 130 -13.43 6.19 1.52
C ASN A 130 -12.66 4.85 1.37
N PHE A 131 -13.08 3.83 2.12
CA PHE A 131 -12.75 2.44 1.84
C PHE A 131 -13.71 1.93 0.76
N VAL A 132 -13.25 1.90 -0.49
CA VAL A 132 -13.99 1.23 -1.57
C VAL A 132 -13.76 -0.27 -1.41
N TYR A 133 -14.79 -1.00 -0.99
CA TYR A 133 -14.81 -2.47 -1.00
C TYR A 133 -14.98 -2.96 -2.44
N PRO A 134 -14.00 -3.63 -3.08
CA PRO A 134 -14.25 -4.32 -4.33
C PRO A 134 -14.97 -5.64 -4.02
N GLY A 135 -16.29 -5.59 -3.88
CA GLY A 135 -17.14 -6.79 -3.75
C GLY A 135 -18.32 -6.75 -2.77
N GLY A 136 -18.86 -5.58 -2.41
CA GLY A 136 -20.02 -5.45 -1.52
C GLY A 136 -21.37 -5.60 -2.22
N MET A 137 -22.28 -6.33 -1.58
CA MET A 137 -23.54 -6.89 -2.06
C MET A 137 -24.64 -5.84 -2.29
N MET A 138 -25.53 -6.07 -3.27
CA MET A 138 -26.80 -5.34 -3.42
C MET A 138 -27.69 -5.61 -2.19
N GLN A 139 -28.14 -4.56 -1.51
CA GLN A 139 -29.24 -4.67 -0.55
C GLN A 139 -30.58 -4.64 -1.31
N ALA A 140 -31.52 -5.46 -0.84
CA ALA A 140 -32.83 -5.72 -1.44
C ALA A 140 -33.79 -4.52 -1.34
#